data_AF-A0A0L8FJB0-F1
#
_entry.id   AF-A0A0L8FJB0-F1
#
_cell.length_a   1.000
_cell.length_b   1.000
_cell.length_c   1.000
_cell.angle_alpha   90.00
_cell.angle_beta   90.00
_cell.angle_gamma   90.00
#
_symmetry.space_group_name_H-M   'P 1'
#
loop_
_entity.id
_entity.type
_entity.pdbx_description
1 polymer ?
#
loop_
_entity_poly.entity_id
_entity_poly.type
_entity_poly.pdbx_seq_one_letter_code
_entity_poly.pdbx_strand_id
1 'polypeptide(L)'
;MFYKFLILLSICVVNYLIRNQNVISVSSFYNNINMADRLTQLQDVVNQLADHFCNSIGILQQCAPSSPFPGFERPGNKSPAEAPQEDYAVLFSKLIARTAKDIDVVIDSLPSEESYMELQLASLKKLEIENQDAAHKLEEVVHKGELLLDQTQQALHDIAQSQLKSQALESMLLN
;
A
#
# COMPACT_ATOMS: atom_id res chain seq x y z
N MET A 1 9.65 16.62 15.35
CA MET A 1 10.55 15.54 15.84
C MET A 1 9.88 14.15 15.83
N PHE A 2 8.59 14.02 16.19
CA PHE A 2 7.88 12.74 16.27
C PHE A 2 7.89 11.88 14.98
N TYR A 3 7.73 12.48 13.79
CA TYR A 3 7.75 11.73 12.53
C TYR A 3 9.08 11.03 12.23
N LYS A 4 10.20 11.62 12.64
CA LYS A 4 11.54 11.02 12.46
C LYS A 4 11.75 9.83 13.38
N PHE A 5 11.10 9.83 14.55
CA PHE A 5 11.12 8.72 15.51
C PHE A 5 10.21 7.56 15.05
N LEU A 6 9.02 7.86 14.51
CA LEU A 6 8.15 6.83 13.91
C LEU A 6 8.80 6.14 12.71
N ILE A 7 9.49 6.90 11.84
CA ILE A 7 10.18 6.34 10.67
C ILE A 7 11.34 5.44 11.11
N LEU A 8 12.13 5.87 12.09
CA LEU A 8 13.23 5.05 12.63
C LEU A 8 12.71 3.80 13.35
N LEU A 9 11.59 3.89 14.07
CA LEU A 9 10.95 2.74 14.72
C LEU A 9 10.43 1.75 13.68
N SER A 10 9.80 2.25 12.62
CA SER A 10 9.28 1.41 11.51
C SER A 10 10.41 0.73 10.75
N ILE A 11 11.51 1.45 10.45
CA ILE A 11 12.70 0.87 9.80
C ILE A 11 13.38 -0.15 10.71
N CYS A 12 13.40 0.07 12.03
CA CYS A 12 13.99 -0.86 12.98
C CYS A 12 13.17 -2.14 13.11
N VAL A 13 11.83 -2.02 13.16
CA VAL A 13 10.90 -3.17 13.17
C VAL A 13 10.99 -3.97 11.87
N VAL A 14 11.03 -3.30 10.72
CA VAL A 14 11.19 -3.96 9.41
C VAL A 14 12.56 -4.64 9.31
N ASN A 15 13.65 -4.01 9.76
CA ASN A 15 14.98 -4.65 9.77
C ASN A 15 15.09 -5.80 10.78
N TYR A 16 14.40 -5.73 11.92
CA TYR A 16 14.35 -6.81 12.91
C TYR A 16 13.56 -8.01 12.38
N LEU A 17 12.45 -7.76 11.68
CA LEU A 17 11.68 -8.79 10.97
C LEU A 17 12.46 -9.43 9.81
N ILE A 18 13.26 -8.64 9.07
CA ILE A 18 14.10 -9.15 7.98
C ILE A 18 15.30 -9.96 8.51
N ARG A 19 15.88 -9.62 9.68
CA ARG A 19 17.05 -10.31 10.25
C ARG A 19 16.78 -11.69 10.88
N ASN A 20 15.53 -12.03 11.23
CA ASN A 20 15.20 -13.21 12.05
C ASN A 20 14.57 -14.40 11.30
N GLN A 21 14.74 -14.51 9.97
CA GLN A 21 14.34 -15.68 9.15
C GLN A 21 12.88 -16.16 9.33
N ASN A 22 11.95 -15.57 8.57
CA ASN A 22 10.67 -16.21 8.22
C ASN A 22 10.23 -15.76 6.80
N VAL A 23 11.11 -15.99 5.82
CA VAL A 23 10.97 -15.56 4.40
C VAL A 23 9.67 -16.05 3.75
N ILE A 24 9.12 -17.18 4.21
CA ILE A 24 7.91 -17.81 3.67
C ILE A 24 6.64 -17.09 4.15
N SER A 25 6.63 -16.64 5.41
CA SER A 25 5.44 -16.05 6.05
C SER A 25 5.16 -14.61 5.57
N VAL A 26 6.25 -13.84 5.41
CA VAL A 26 6.20 -12.51 4.78
C VAL A 26 5.71 -12.63 3.34
N SER A 27 6.18 -13.63 2.58
CA SER A 27 5.71 -13.86 1.20
C SER A 27 4.19 -14.11 1.13
N SER A 28 3.62 -14.91 2.03
CA SER A 28 2.17 -15.18 2.04
C SER A 28 1.32 -13.95 2.38
N PHE A 29 1.77 -13.09 3.30
CA PHE A 29 1.08 -11.84 3.63
C PHE A 29 1.23 -10.79 2.53
N TYR A 30 2.44 -10.65 1.99
CA TYR A 30 2.68 -9.83 0.79
C TYR A 30 1.85 -10.30 -0.38
N ASN A 31 1.68 -11.61 -0.59
CA ASN A 31 0.85 -12.15 -1.68
C ASN A 31 -0.63 -11.78 -1.51
N ASN A 32 -1.18 -11.78 -0.30
CA ASN A 32 -2.58 -11.34 -0.08
C ASN A 32 -2.77 -9.84 -0.34
N ILE A 33 -1.85 -9.00 0.14
CA ILE A 33 -1.89 -7.56 -0.15
C ILE A 33 -1.68 -7.32 -1.65
N ASN A 34 -0.78 -8.08 -2.29
CA ASN A 34 -0.61 -8.07 -3.75
C ASN A 34 -1.90 -8.48 -4.44
N MET A 35 -2.63 -9.51 -3.98
CA MET A 35 -3.91 -9.89 -4.60
C MET A 35 -4.94 -8.78 -4.55
N ALA A 36 -5.13 -8.17 -3.38
CA ALA A 36 -6.10 -7.10 -3.23
C ALA A 36 -5.73 -5.88 -4.10
N ASP A 37 -4.43 -5.53 -4.13
CA ASP A 37 -3.89 -4.44 -4.94
C ASP A 37 -3.99 -4.74 -6.44
N ARG A 38 -3.61 -5.94 -6.88
CA ARG A 38 -3.64 -6.39 -8.29
C ARG A 38 -5.04 -6.58 -8.80
N LEU A 39 -5.97 -7.06 -7.97
CA LEU A 39 -7.37 -7.17 -8.36
C LEU A 39 -8.02 -5.79 -8.52
N THR A 40 -7.68 -4.84 -7.62
CA THR A 40 -8.12 -3.45 -7.75
C THR A 40 -7.52 -2.81 -8.99
N GLN A 41 -6.22 -3.01 -9.24
CA GLN A 41 -5.53 -2.55 -10.44
C GLN A 41 -6.14 -3.14 -11.72
N LEU A 42 -6.50 -4.43 -11.72
CA LEU A 42 -7.17 -5.06 -12.85
C LEU A 42 -8.51 -4.38 -13.14
N GLN A 43 -9.30 -4.08 -12.11
CA GLN A 43 -10.56 -3.35 -12.26
C GLN A 43 -10.33 -1.95 -12.86
N ASP A 44 -9.33 -1.22 -12.38
CA ASP A 44 -9.02 0.13 -12.89
C ASP A 44 -8.59 0.11 -14.35
N VAL A 45 -7.75 -0.86 -14.76
CA VAL A 45 -7.27 -0.97 -16.14
C VAL A 45 -8.39 -1.43 -17.08
N VAL A 46 -9.28 -2.32 -16.64
CA VAL A 46 -10.47 -2.73 -17.41
C VAL A 46 -11.44 -1.56 -17.60
N ASN A 47 -11.67 -0.75 -16.56
CA ASN A 47 -12.49 0.46 -16.67
C ASN A 47 -11.87 1.46 -17.66
N GLN A 48 -10.55 1.68 -17.59
CA GLN A 48 -9.85 2.54 -18.56
C GLN A 48 -9.95 2.03 -20.00
N LEU A 49 -9.92 0.71 -20.21
CA LEU A 49 -10.13 0.12 -21.53
C LEU A 49 -11.54 0.42 -22.06
N ALA A 50 -12.56 0.30 -21.21
CA ALA A 50 -13.93 0.62 -21.56
C ALA A 50 -14.09 2.11 -21.92
N ASP A 51 -13.43 3.01 -21.17
CA ASP A 51 -13.42 4.44 -21.48
C ASP A 51 -12.76 4.73 -22.83
N HIS A 52 -11.65 4.06 -23.17
CA HIS A 52 -11.02 4.20 -24.49
C HIS A 52 -11.97 3.76 -25.62
N PHE A 53 -12.70 2.66 -25.45
CA PHE A 53 -13.70 2.24 -26.45
C PHE A 53 -14.81 3.28 -26.60
N CYS A 54 -15.44 3.71 -25.51
CA CYS A 54 -16.53 4.69 -25.55
C CYS A 54 -16.09 6.02 -26.18
N ASN A 55 -14.93 6.55 -25.77
CA ASN A 55 -14.40 7.80 -26.30
C ASN A 55 -14.03 7.66 -27.79
N SER A 56 -13.43 6.54 -28.18
CA SER A 56 -13.07 6.30 -29.58
C SER A 56 -14.29 6.25 -30.49
N ILE A 57 -15.36 5.55 -30.08
CA ILE A 57 -16.60 5.44 -30.84
C ILE A 57 -17.25 6.83 -30.99
N GLY A 58 -17.31 7.61 -29.90
CA GLY A 58 -17.87 8.96 -29.93
C GLY A 58 -17.15 9.89 -30.92
N ILE A 59 -15.81 9.91 -30.86
CA ILE A 59 -15.00 10.74 -31.76
C ILE A 59 -15.09 10.26 -33.21
N LEU A 60 -15.04 8.95 -33.45
CA LEU A 60 -15.15 8.39 -34.80
C LEU A 60 -16.51 8.69 -35.43
N GLN A 61 -17.59 8.64 -34.66
CA GLN A 61 -18.93 9.02 -35.13
C GLN A 61 -19.04 10.51 -35.44
N GLN A 62 -18.45 11.36 -34.60
CA GLN A 62 -18.46 12.81 -34.81
C GLN A 62 -17.67 13.22 -36.07
N CYS A 63 -16.56 12.52 -36.33
CA CYS A 63 -15.68 12.79 -37.48
C CYS A 63 -16.06 12.00 -38.74
N ALA A 64 -17.06 11.12 -38.68
CA ALA A 64 -17.44 10.27 -39.82
C ALA A 64 -17.98 11.14 -40.97
N PRO A 65 -17.39 11.07 -42.17
CA PRO A 65 -17.95 11.76 -43.32
C PRO A 65 -19.29 11.13 -43.70
N SER A 66 -20.22 11.97 -44.18
CA SER A 66 -21.48 11.46 -44.75
C SER A 66 -21.16 10.66 -46.01
N SER A 67 -21.46 9.36 -46.00
CA SER A 67 -21.30 8.51 -47.19
C SER A 67 -22.47 8.75 -48.16
N PRO A 68 -22.23 9.23 -49.39
CA PRO A 68 -23.29 9.39 -50.36
C PRO A 68 -23.76 8.02 -50.86
N PHE A 69 -25.08 7.85 -50.97
CA PHE A 69 -25.66 6.68 -51.63
C PHE A 69 -25.70 6.88 -53.15
N PRO A 70 -25.36 5.87 -53.96
CA PRO A 70 -25.46 5.96 -55.42
C PRO A 70 -26.88 6.33 -55.84
N GLY A 71 -27.04 7.44 -56.57
CA GLY A 71 -28.34 7.94 -57.04
C GLY A 71 -29.01 9.03 -56.19
N PHE A 72 -28.37 9.51 -55.11
CA PHE A 72 -28.93 10.53 -54.20
C PHE A 72 -28.04 11.78 -54.02
N GLU A 73 -27.27 12.15 -55.05
CA GLU A 73 -26.38 13.31 -55.00
C GLU A 73 -27.17 14.63 -55.05
N ARG A 74 -27.35 15.29 -53.91
CA ARG A 74 -27.88 16.67 -53.86
C ARG A 74 -26.76 17.66 -54.20
N PRO A 75 -26.89 18.49 -55.25
CA PRO A 75 -25.91 19.53 -55.56
C PRO A 75 -26.06 20.65 -54.54
N GLY A 76 -25.17 20.69 -53.54
CA GLY A 76 -25.14 21.80 -52.58
C GLY A 76 -24.60 21.49 -51.19
N ASN A 77 -24.35 20.22 -50.84
CA ASN A 77 -23.74 19.89 -49.55
C ASN A 77 -22.25 20.20 -49.59
N LYS A 78 -21.87 21.45 -49.27
CA LYS A 78 -20.51 21.76 -48.85
C LYS A 78 -20.27 21.01 -47.55
N SER A 79 -19.57 19.88 -47.64
CA SER A 79 -19.05 19.15 -46.48
C SER A 79 -18.34 20.17 -45.57
N PRO A 80 -18.65 20.23 -44.26
CA PRO A 80 -17.82 21.00 -43.34
C PRO A 80 -16.39 20.51 -43.46
N ALA A 81 -15.47 21.47 -43.55
CA ALA A 81 -14.07 21.30 -43.86
C ALA A 81 -13.44 20.08 -43.15
N GLU A 82 -12.58 19.39 -43.89
CA GLU A 82 -11.54 18.49 -43.39
C GLU A 82 -10.78 19.22 -42.25
N ALA A 83 -11.24 19.06 -41.02
CA ALA A 83 -10.46 19.41 -39.86
C ALA A 83 -9.18 18.56 -39.91
N PRO A 84 -8.02 19.07 -39.47
CA PRO A 84 -6.78 18.30 -39.46
C PRO A 84 -7.05 17.01 -38.71
N GLN A 85 -7.15 15.91 -39.46
CA GLN A 85 -7.43 14.59 -38.97
C GLN A 85 -6.15 14.15 -38.26
N GLU A 86 -5.96 14.59 -37.02
CA GLU A 86 -5.22 13.75 -36.08
C GLU A 86 -5.83 12.37 -36.22
N ASP A 87 -4.99 11.38 -36.51
CA ASP A 87 -5.44 10.03 -36.83
C ASP A 87 -5.94 9.38 -35.53
N TYR A 88 -7.11 9.84 -35.06
CA TYR A 88 -7.74 9.43 -33.82
C TYR A 88 -8.00 7.92 -33.85
N ALA A 89 -8.27 7.35 -35.02
CA ALA A 89 -8.34 5.91 -35.22
C ALA A 89 -7.02 5.22 -34.85
N VAL A 90 -5.89 5.74 -35.34
CA VAL A 90 -4.56 5.22 -34.98
C VAL A 90 -4.18 5.51 -33.52
N LEU A 91 -4.57 6.65 -32.95
CA LEU A 91 -4.34 6.96 -31.54
C LEU A 91 -5.11 6.02 -30.62
N PHE A 92 -6.43 5.88 -30.81
CA PHE A 92 -7.27 5.02 -29.98
C PHE A 92 -6.94 3.55 -30.17
N SER A 93 -6.60 3.10 -31.38
CA SER A 93 -6.14 1.71 -31.59
C SER A 93 -4.85 1.41 -30.82
N LYS A 94 -3.89 2.35 -30.76
CA LYS A 94 -2.69 2.20 -29.92
C LYS A 94 -3.01 2.16 -28.43
N LEU A 95 -3.89 3.03 -27.96
CA LEU A 95 -4.32 3.06 -26.55
C LEU A 95 -5.03 1.75 -26.17
N ILE A 96 -6.01 1.31 -26.96
CA ILE A 96 -6.76 0.06 -26.74
C ILE A 96 -5.81 -1.15 -26.74
N ALA A 97 -4.93 -1.27 -27.74
CA ALA A 97 -4.00 -2.39 -27.85
C ALA A 97 -3.00 -2.43 -26.68
N ARG A 98 -2.52 -1.27 -26.24
CA ARG A 98 -1.63 -1.17 -25.09
C ARG A 98 -2.35 -1.55 -23.79
N THR A 99 -3.51 -0.95 -23.53
CA THR A 99 -4.28 -1.22 -22.31
C THR A 99 -4.72 -2.69 -22.26
N ALA A 100 -5.07 -3.31 -23.38
CA ALA A 100 -5.33 -4.75 -23.45
C ALA A 100 -4.09 -5.59 -23.08
N LYS A 101 -2.90 -5.17 -23.50
CA LYS A 101 -1.66 -5.83 -23.10
C LYS A 101 -1.33 -5.62 -21.62
N ASP A 102 -1.62 -4.45 -21.07
CA ASP A 102 -1.45 -4.18 -19.64
C ASP A 102 -2.39 -5.07 -18.80
N ILE A 103 -3.61 -5.36 -19.28
CA ILE A 103 -4.52 -6.34 -18.66
C ILE A 103 -3.89 -7.74 -18.63
N ASP A 104 -3.33 -8.22 -19.74
CA ASP A 104 -2.65 -9.53 -19.77
C ASP A 104 -1.54 -9.60 -18.71
N VAL A 105 -0.73 -8.54 -18.60
CA VAL A 105 0.38 -8.48 -17.63
C VAL A 105 -0.13 -8.50 -16.19
N VAL A 106 -1.24 -7.80 -15.90
CA VAL A 106 -1.85 -7.83 -14.57
C VAL A 106 -2.39 -9.23 -14.26
N ILE A 107 -3.05 -9.88 -15.21
CA ILE A 107 -3.55 -11.26 -15.07
C ILE A 107 -2.41 -12.24 -14.82
N ASP A 108 -1.32 -12.17 -15.59
CA ASP A 108 -0.14 -13.02 -15.42
C ASP A 108 0.57 -12.79 -14.08
N SER A 109 0.38 -11.61 -13.48
CA SER A 109 0.92 -11.27 -12.16
C SER A 109 0.00 -11.65 -10.99
N LEU A 110 -1.21 -12.14 -11.27
CA LEU A 110 -2.10 -12.66 -10.22
C LEU A 110 -1.47 -13.93 -9.64
N PRO A 111 -1.47 -14.08 -8.30
CA PRO A 111 -0.97 -15.29 -7.69
C PRO A 111 -1.88 -16.47 -8.02
N SER A 112 -1.27 -17.64 -8.20
CA SER A 112 -1.93 -18.86 -8.67
C SER A 112 -2.92 -19.45 -7.66
N GLU A 113 -4.07 -19.89 -8.18
CA GLU A 113 -5.24 -20.36 -7.42
C GLU A 113 -5.03 -21.73 -6.72
N GLU A 114 -4.09 -22.54 -7.20
CA GLU A 114 -3.92 -23.95 -6.79
C GLU A 114 -3.33 -24.19 -5.38
N SER A 115 -2.79 -23.18 -4.69
CA SER A 115 -2.17 -23.36 -3.35
C SER A 115 -2.95 -22.73 -2.20
N TYR A 116 -4.17 -22.23 -2.45
CA TYR A 116 -4.56 -21.01 -1.78
C TYR A 116 -5.25 -21.15 -0.41
N MET A 117 -5.93 -22.25 -0.09
CA MET A 117 -6.76 -22.25 1.13
C MET A 117 -6.12 -22.99 2.30
N GLU A 118 -5.70 -24.24 2.12
CA GLU A 118 -5.20 -25.06 3.24
C GLU A 118 -3.79 -24.62 3.70
N LEU A 119 -2.88 -24.37 2.75
CA LEU A 119 -1.54 -23.85 3.06
C LEU A 119 -1.59 -22.44 3.64
N GLN A 120 -2.54 -21.62 3.18
CA GLN A 120 -2.72 -20.27 3.69
C GLN A 120 -3.33 -20.27 5.09
N LEU A 121 -4.33 -21.11 5.36
CA LEU A 121 -4.87 -21.31 6.71
C LEU A 121 -3.81 -21.83 7.68
N ALA A 122 -2.97 -22.78 7.24
CA ALA A 122 -1.84 -23.26 8.04
C ALA A 122 -0.81 -22.14 8.31
N SER A 123 -0.51 -21.32 7.30
CA SER A 123 0.39 -20.17 7.43
C SER A 123 -0.16 -19.10 8.36
N LEU A 124 -1.47 -18.82 8.29
CA LEU A 124 -2.17 -17.88 9.17
C LEU A 124 -2.16 -18.36 10.62
N LYS A 125 -2.48 -19.64 10.87
CA LYS A 125 -2.39 -20.21 12.22
C LYS A 125 -0.98 -20.12 12.79
N LYS A 126 0.04 -20.42 11.96
CA LYS A 126 1.44 -20.28 12.37
C LYS A 126 1.78 -18.83 12.73
N LEU A 127 1.36 -17.87 11.90
CA LEU A 127 1.54 -16.44 12.16
C LEU A 127 0.87 -15.98 13.45
N GLU A 128 -0.34 -16.46 13.72
CA GLU A 128 -1.07 -16.13 14.95
C GLU A 128 -0.32 -16.61 16.19
N ILE A 129 0.20 -17.84 16.16
CA ILE A 129 1.03 -18.40 17.23
C ILE A 129 2.32 -17.59 17.41
N GLU A 130 3.02 -17.28 16.31
CA GLU A 130 4.25 -16.47 16.35
C GLU A 130 3.98 -15.06 16.89
N ASN A 131 2.85 -14.46 16.53
CA ASN A 131 2.45 -13.15 17.02
C ASN A 131 2.16 -13.18 18.53
N GLN A 132 1.43 -14.21 19.00
CA GLN A 132 1.15 -14.39 20.43
C GLN A 132 2.42 -14.59 21.25
N ASP A 133 3.37 -15.40 20.77
CA ASP A 133 4.66 -15.61 21.44
C ASP A 133 5.50 -14.31 21.45
N ALA A 134 5.52 -13.57 20.35
CA ALA A 134 6.19 -12.27 20.29
C ALA A 134 5.55 -11.25 21.25
N ALA A 135 4.22 -11.22 21.35
CA ALA A 135 3.50 -10.35 22.27
C ALA A 135 3.80 -10.71 23.74
N HIS A 136 3.83 -12.00 24.08
CA HIS A 136 4.18 -12.45 25.43
C HIS A 136 5.63 -12.07 25.80
N LYS A 137 6.58 -12.25 24.87
CA LYS A 137 7.97 -11.81 25.08
C LYS A 137 8.07 -10.30 25.27
N LEU A 138 7.28 -9.53 24.52
CA LEU A 138 7.23 -8.08 24.67
C LEU A 138 6.69 -7.70 26.05
N GLU A 139 5.61 -8.35 26.51
CA GLU A 139 5.03 -8.12 27.83
C GLU A 139 6.03 -8.40 28.96
N GLU A 140 6.79 -9.50 28.87
CA GLU A 140 7.83 -9.82 29.84
C GLU A 140 8.94 -8.75 29.89
N VAL A 141 9.36 -8.26 28.72
CA VAL A 141 10.37 -7.20 28.63
C VAL A 141 9.84 -5.88 29.18
N VAL A 142 8.60 -5.52 28.87
CA VAL A 142 7.94 -4.32 29.41
C VAL A 142 7.84 -4.40 30.93
N HIS A 143 7.39 -5.53 31.47
CA HIS A 143 7.26 -5.72 32.92
C HIS A 143 8.60 -5.58 33.65
N LYS A 144 9.67 -6.20 33.12
CA LYS A 144 11.02 -6.02 33.66
C LYS A 144 11.47 -4.55 33.58
N GLY A 145 11.14 -3.87 32.50
CA GLY A 145 11.41 -2.45 32.33
C GLY A 145 10.71 -1.58 33.37
N GLU A 146 9.44 -1.87 33.67
CA GLU A 146 8.66 -1.16 34.69
C GLU A 146 9.23 -1.37 36.10
N LEU A 147 9.61 -2.60 36.46
CA LEU A 147 10.25 -2.89 37.75
C LEU A 147 11.57 -2.13 37.94
N LEU A 148 12.40 -2.09 36.89
CA LEU A 148 13.67 -1.34 36.92
C LEU A 148 13.44 0.17 37.02
N LEU A 149 12.40 0.67 36.34
CA LEU A 149 12.02 2.08 36.44
C LEU A 149 11.60 2.44 37.86
N ASP A 150 10.77 1.62 38.49
CA ASP A 150 10.29 1.81 39.86
C ASP A 150 11.46 1.82 40.87
N GLN A 151 12.39 0.87 40.75
CA GLN A 151 13.61 0.84 41.55
C GLN A 151 14.47 2.10 41.39
N THR A 152 14.58 2.59 40.15
CA THR A 152 15.35 3.82 39.87
C THR A 152 14.66 5.04 40.48
N GLN A 153 13.32 5.12 40.39
CA GLN A 153 12.55 6.19 41.00
C GLN A 153 12.66 6.18 42.54
N GLN A 154 12.61 5.01 43.15
CA GLN A 154 12.79 4.84 44.59
C GLN A 154 14.19 5.31 45.03
N ALA A 155 15.25 4.89 44.33
CA ALA A 155 16.61 5.32 44.63
C ALA A 155 16.80 6.84 44.50
N LEU A 156 16.20 7.45 43.46
CA LEU A 156 16.21 8.91 43.30
C LEU A 156 15.46 9.62 44.43
N HIS A 157 14.32 9.06 44.86
CA HIS A 157 13.56 9.59 45.99
C HIS A 157 14.37 9.56 47.29
N ASP A 158 15.04 8.44 47.57
CA ASP A 158 15.86 8.27 48.78
C ASP A 158 17.06 9.24 48.78
N ILE A 159 17.70 9.45 47.63
CA ILE A 159 18.79 10.43 47.48
C ILE A 159 18.26 11.84 47.77
N ALA A 160 17.13 12.23 47.16
CA ALA A 160 16.55 13.55 47.37
C ALA A 160 16.16 13.76 48.85
N GLN A 161 15.58 12.75 49.51
CA GLN A 161 15.22 12.83 50.92
C GLN A 161 16.47 12.92 51.82
N SER A 162 17.54 12.19 51.50
CA SER A 162 18.80 12.26 52.23
C SER A 162 19.43 13.65 52.12
N GLN A 163 19.41 14.26 50.93
CA GLN A 163 19.93 15.62 50.72
C GLN A 163 19.14 16.65 51.53
N LEU A 164 17.81 16.57 51.54
CA LEU A 164 16.96 17.46 52.33
C LEU A 164 17.23 17.32 53.84
N LYS A 165 17.39 16.08 54.35
CA LYS A 165 17.72 15.83 55.75
C LYS A 165 19.10 16.38 56.11
N SER A 166 20.11 16.18 55.26
CA SER A 166 21.46 16.72 55.49
C SER A 166 21.44 18.25 55.57
N GLN A 167 20.74 18.93 54.64
CA GLN A 167 20.59 20.39 54.66
C GLN A 167 19.86 20.89 55.90
N ALA A 168 18.79 20.19 56.32
CA ALA A 168 18.06 20.55 57.53
C ALA A 168 18.94 20.44 58.79
N LEU A 169 19.73 19.37 58.90
CA LEU A 169 20.64 19.15 60.02
C LEU A 169 21.77 20.19 60.06
N GLU A 170 22.32 20.53 58.89
CA GLU A 170 23.34 21.57 58.73
C GLU A 170 22.80 22.95 59.15
N SER A 171 21.54 23.26 58.83
CA SER A 171 20.87 24.49 59.27
C SER A 171 20.61 24.56 60.78
N MET A 172 20.43 23.41 61.44
CA MET A 172 20.27 23.32 62.89
C MET A 172 21.59 23.41 63.65
N LEU A 173 22.72 22.98 63.06
CA LEU A 173 24.04 23.08 63.67
C LEU A 173 24.67 24.48 63.56
N LEU A 174 24.16 25.31 62.65
CA LEU A 174 24.60 26.70 62.43
C LEU A 174 23.77 27.76 63.19
N ASN A 175 22.78 27.33 63.99
CA ASN A 175 22.01 28.19 64.92
C ASN A 175 22.32 27.82 66.38
#